data_AF-A0A0D7BQT5-F1
#
_entry.id   AF-A0A0D7BQT5-F1
#
_cell.length_a   1.000
_cell.length_b   1.000
_cell.length_c   1.000
_cell.angle_alpha   90.00
_cell.angle_beta   90.00
_cell.angle_gamma   90.00
#
_symmetry.space_group_name_H-M   'P 1'
#
loop_
_entity.id
_entity.type
_entity.pdbx_description
1 polymer ?
#
loop_
_entity_poly.entity_id
_entity_poly.type
_entity_poly.pdbx_seq_one_letter_code
_entity_poly.pdbx_strand_id
1 'polypeptide(L)'
;MLSIIRARAPRVVQSIPSRAFRTKSFSGRIAAERDERYGRIIERQLKAAIERRDKEEAEQTNNAQNSQTLDRQERKAARTRVLNAENAFFWNQLSESQRETLDKFGIQTFEQLVEASNDADRTMNESPYPTSAQLRPRLRHAHRIYEEVMKTMQSERFVPEGLR
;
A
#
# COMPACT_ATOMS: atom_id res chain seq x y z
N MET A 1 -64.34 -26.76 -73.68
CA MET A 1 -63.87 -28.16 -73.58
C MET A 1 -62.78 -28.37 -74.60
N LEU A 2 -61.55 -28.67 -74.18
CA LEU A 2 -60.54 -29.43 -74.94
C LEU A 2 -59.31 -29.60 -74.06
N SER A 3 -59.23 -30.80 -73.49
CA SER A 3 -58.12 -31.34 -72.71
C SER A 3 -56.99 -31.72 -73.67
N ILE A 4 -55.76 -31.25 -73.44
CA ILE A 4 -54.57 -31.82 -74.09
C ILE A 4 -53.60 -32.26 -73.01
N ILE A 5 -53.55 -33.57 -72.87
CA ILE A 5 -52.71 -34.36 -71.98
C ILE A 5 -51.27 -34.27 -72.48
N ARG A 6 -50.36 -33.73 -71.67
CA ARG A 6 -48.93 -33.72 -71.97
C ARG A 6 -48.30 -35.01 -71.45
N ALA A 7 -47.97 -35.92 -72.36
CA ALA A 7 -47.28 -37.17 -72.07
C ALA A 7 -45.93 -36.92 -71.38
N ARG A 8 -45.69 -37.64 -70.28
CA ARG A 8 -44.47 -37.60 -69.47
C ARG A 8 -43.52 -38.70 -69.96
N ALA A 9 -42.36 -38.32 -70.49
CA ALA A 9 -41.34 -39.27 -70.92
C ALA A 9 -40.76 -40.08 -69.72
N PRO A 10 -40.35 -41.35 -69.92
CA PRO A 10 -39.79 -42.18 -68.86
C PRO A 10 -38.37 -41.73 -68.48
N ARG A 11 -38.11 -41.64 -67.17
CA ARG A 11 -36.77 -41.40 -66.61
C ARG A 11 -35.90 -42.63 -66.81
N VAL A 12 -34.80 -42.46 -67.54
CA VAL A 12 -33.68 -43.39 -67.57
C VAL A 12 -33.02 -43.40 -66.18
N VAL A 13 -33.16 -44.51 -65.46
CA VAL A 13 -32.44 -44.74 -64.19
C VAL A 13 -31.03 -45.15 -64.55
N GLN A 14 -30.09 -44.21 -64.50
CA GLN A 14 -28.66 -44.54 -64.56
C GLN A 14 -28.27 -45.20 -63.24
N SER A 15 -27.96 -46.49 -63.28
CA SER A 15 -27.38 -47.23 -62.16
C SER A 15 -25.98 -46.69 -61.87
N ILE A 16 -25.80 -46.11 -60.69
CA ILE A 16 -24.50 -45.67 -60.19
C ILE A 16 -23.68 -46.94 -59.89
N PRO A 17 -22.49 -47.15 -60.47
CA PRO A 17 -21.67 -48.29 -60.10
C PRO A 17 -21.25 -48.14 -58.63
N SER A 18 -21.67 -49.10 -57.81
CA SER A 18 -21.27 -49.23 -56.42
C SER A 18 -19.75 -49.44 -56.37
N ARG A 19 -19.02 -48.34 -56.17
CA ARG A 19 -17.57 -48.37 -55.96
C ARG A 19 -17.36 -49.04 -54.60
N ALA A 20 -17.00 -50.32 -54.62
CA ALA A 20 -16.57 -51.05 -53.44
C ALA A 20 -15.37 -50.31 -52.84
N PHE A 21 -15.62 -49.53 -51.78
CA PHE A 21 -14.56 -48.95 -50.97
C PHE A 21 -13.89 -50.10 -50.23
N ARG A 22 -12.72 -50.48 -50.75
CA ARG A 22 -11.79 -51.38 -50.08
C ARG A 22 -11.34 -50.69 -48.80
N THR A 23 -11.95 -51.04 -47.67
CA THR A 23 -11.52 -50.62 -46.33
C THR A 23 -10.18 -51.28 -46.02
N LYS A 24 -9.09 -50.69 -46.52
CA LYS A 24 -7.77 -50.97 -45.99
C LYS A 24 -7.71 -50.36 -44.60
N SER A 25 -7.71 -51.21 -43.60
CA SER A 25 -7.37 -50.96 -42.20
C SER A 25 -5.94 -50.37 -42.08
N PHE A 26 -5.82 -49.08 -42.40
CA PHE A 26 -4.61 -48.28 -42.24
C PHE A 26 -4.93 -46.98 -41.48
N SER A 27 -5.89 -47.03 -40.55
CA SER A 27 -6.34 -45.86 -39.77
C SER A 27 -5.58 -45.67 -38.45
N GLY A 28 -4.87 -46.69 -37.95
CA GLY A 28 -4.20 -46.64 -36.63
C GLY A 28 -2.99 -45.70 -36.57
N ARG A 29 -2.13 -45.68 -37.59
CA ARG A 29 -0.93 -44.80 -37.60
C ARG A 29 -1.28 -43.33 -37.75
N ILE A 30 -2.25 -43.00 -38.60
CA ILE A 30 -2.67 -41.62 -38.87
C ILE A 30 -3.48 -41.05 -37.70
N ALA A 31 -4.27 -41.88 -37.00
CA ALA A 31 -4.98 -41.47 -35.80
C ALA A 31 -4.01 -41.18 -34.64
N ALA A 32 -3.05 -42.07 -34.39
CA ALA A 32 -2.04 -41.88 -33.34
C ALA A 32 -1.18 -40.62 -33.56
N GLU A 33 -0.72 -40.36 -34.80
CA GLU A 33 0.02 -39.13 -35.13
C GLU A 33 -0.84 -37.86 -34.96
N ARG A 34 -2.14 -37.96 -35.23
CA ARG A 34 -3.08 -36.87 -35.02
C ARG A 34 -3.28 -36.59 -33.52
N ASP A 35 -3.42 -37.64 -32.73
CA ASP A 35 -3.59 -37.57 -31.28
C ASP A 35 -2.32 -37.03 -30.59
N GLU A 36 -1.13 -37.45 -31.02
CA GLU A 36 0.14 -36.87 -30.57
C GLU A 36 0.27 -35.37 -30.90
N ARG A 37 -0.23 -34.96 -32.06
CA ARG A 37 -0.22 -33.54 -32.46
C ARG A 37 -1.16 -32.73 -31.57
N TYR A 38 -2.35 -33.26 -31.28
CA TYR A 38 -3.28 -32.61 -30.35
C TYR A 38 -2.73 -32.58 -28.93
N GLY A 39 -2.08 -33.65 -28.46
CA GLY A 39 -1.38 -33.70 -27.17
C GLY A 39 -0.37 -32.56 -27.04
N ARG A 40 0.51 -32.39 -28.04
CA ARG A 40 1.50 -31.29 -28.06
C ARG A 40 0.87 -29.90 -28.07
N ILE A 41 -0.29 -29.73 -28.71
CA ILE A 41 -1.01 -28.45 -28.72
C ILE A 41 -1.59 -28.15 -27.34
N ILE A 42 -2.20 -29.15 -26.70
CA ILE A 42 -2.78 -29.02 -25.36
C ILE A 42 -1.68 -28.75 -24.34
N GLU A 43 -0.55 -29.47 -24.39
CA GLU A 43 0.61 -29.22 -23.52
C GLU A 43 1.15 -27.80 -23.67
N ARG A 44 1.24 -27.29 -24.91
CA ARG A 44 1.69 -25.92 -25.16
C ARG A 44 0.70 -24.90 -24.62
N GLN A 45 -0.60 -25.13 -24.77
CA GLN A 45 -1.64 -24.26 -24.20
C GLN A 45 -1.60 -24.25 -22.68
N LEU A 46 -1.39 -25.41 -22.07
CA LEU A 46 -1.32 -25.57 -20.62
C LEU A 46 -0.07 -24.88 -20.06
N LYS A 47 1.09 -25.04 -20.71
CA LYS A 47 2.31 -24.32 -20.35
C LYS A 47 2.14 -22.79 -20.47
N ALA A 48 1.53 -22.32 -21.56
CA ALA A 48 1.26 -20.90 -21.73
C ALA A 48 0.25 -20.35 -20.70
N ALA A 49 -0.73 -21.15 -20.29
CA ALA A 49 -1.68 -20.78 -19.24
C ALA A 49 -1.00 -20.69 -17.86
N ILE A 50 -0.12 -21.65 -17.53
CA ILE A 50 0.67 -21.61 -16.30
C ILE A 50 1.59 -20.38 -16.29
N GLU A 51 2.33 -20.12 -17.36
CA GLU A 51 3.21 -18.94 -17.44
C GLU A 51 2.46 -17.61 -17.32
N ARG A 52 1.21 -17.53 -17.80
CA ARG A 52 0.37 -16.34 -17.61
C ARG A 52 -0.07 -16.19 -16.15
N ARG A 53 -0.54 -17.27 -15.54
CA ARG A 53 -0.94 -17.27 -14.12
C ARG A 53 0.23 -16.86 -13.22
N ASP A 54 1.41 -17.44 -13.43
CA ASP A 54 2.57 -17.17 -12.60
C ASP A 54 3.07 -15.71 -12.77
N LYS A 55 2.93 -15.13 -13.97
CA LYS A 55 3.20 -13.69 -14.21
C LYS A 55 2.19 -12.80 -13.51
N GLU A 56 0.90 -13.10 -13.62
CA GLU A 56 -0.15 -12.33 -12.96
C GLU A 56 -0.03 -12.39 -11.42
N GLU A 57 0.30 -13.55 -10.86
CA GLU A 57 0.57 -13.71 -9.43
C GLU A 57 1.83 -12.94 -8.99
N ALA A 58 2.89 -12.97 -9.79
CA ALA A 58 4.11 -12.19 -9.52
C ALA A 58 3.87 -10.67 -9.61
N GLU A 59 3.07 -10.20 -10.57
CA GLU A 59 2.73 -8.78 -10.72
C GLU A 59 1.81 -8.32 -9.58
N GLN A 60 0.83 -9.13 -9.18
CA GLN A 60 -0.06 -8.82 -8.06
C GLN A 60 0.70 -8.72 -6.73
N THR A 61 1.61 -9.67 -6.47
CA THR A 61 2.43 -9.66 -5.24
C THR A 61 3.37 -8.46 -5.21
N ASN A 62 4.04 -8.14 -6.32
CA ASN A 62 4.90 -6.95 -6.42
C ASN A 62 4.11 -5.64 -6.25
N ASN A 63 2.93 -5.53 -6.87
CA ASN A 63 2.09 -4.33 -6.75
C ASN A 63 1.57 -4.15 -5.33
N ALA A 64 1.14 -5.23 -4.66
CA ALA A 64 0.69 -5.17 -3.27
C ALA A 64 1.81 -4.83 -2.28
N GLN A 65 3.03 -5.33 -2.52
CA GLN A 65 4.20 -4.97 -1.72
C GLN A 65 4.58 -3.50 -1.92
N ASN A 66 4.61 -3.04 -3.18
CA ASN A 66 4.93 -1.65 -3.50
C ASN A 66 3.91 -0.68 -2.89
N SER A 67 2.61 -0.95 -3.01
CA SER A 67 1.57 -0.08 -2.42
C SER A 67 1.69 0.02 -0.90
N GLN A 68 1.96 -1.09 -0.20
CA GLN A 68 2.19 -1.07 1.25
C GLN A 68 3.43 -0.27 1.65
N THR A 69 4.50 -0.31 0.85
CA THR A 69 5.70 0.49 1.14
C THR A 69 5.46 1.98 0.96
N LEU A 70 4.72 2.38 -0.07
CA LEU A 70 4.37 3.78 -0.35
C LEU A 70 3.49 4.34 0.76
N ASP A 71 2.41 3.65 1.13
CA ASP A 71 1.52 4.06 2.23
C ASP A 71 2.29 4.23 3.55
N ARG A 72 3.24 3.33 3.83
CA ARG A 72 4.06 3.42 5.04
C ARG A 72 5.01 4.60 5.00
N GLN A 73 5.58 4.92 3.84
CA GLN A 73 6.46 6.08 3.65
C GLN A 73 5.67 7.39 3.75
N GLU A 74 4.49 7.47 3.14
CA GLU A 74 3.63 8.65 3.21
C GLU A 74 3.16 8.95 4.63
N ARG A 75 2.73 7.93 5.39
CA ARG A 75 2.37 8.09 6.80
C ARG A 75 3.54 8.58 7.65
N LYS A 76 4.75 8.07 7.40
CA LYS A 76 5.97 8.54 8.07
C LYS A 76 6.24 10.01 7.73
N ALA A 77 6.19 10.37 6.44
CA ALA A 77 6.42 11.73 5.98
C ALA A 77 5.38 12.72 6.54
N ALA A 78 4.11 12.34 6.56
CA ALA A 78 3.04 13.13 7.16
C ALA A 78 3.29 13.38 8.65
N ARG A 79 3.66 12.33 9.40
CA ARG A 79 4.01 12.45 10.82
C ARG A 79 5.20 13.39 11.04
N THR A 80 6.25 13.29 10.23
CA THR A 80 7.42 14.18 10.34
C THR A 80 7.04 15.64 10.06
N ARG A 81 6.14 15.91 9.10
CA ARG A 81 5.66 17.27 8.81
C ARG A 81 4.92 17.89 10.00
N VAL A 82 4.04 17.11 10.63
CA VAL A 82 3.30 17.56 11.82
C VAL A 82 4.27 17.87 12.97
N LEU A 83 5.20 16.95 13.27
CA LEU A 83 6.20 17.16 14.32
C LEU A 83 7.07 18.39 14.06
N ASN A 84 7.48 18.61 12.81
CA ASN A 84 8.28 19.79 12.46
C ASN A 84 7.48 21.09 12.63
N ALA A 85 6.18 21.09 12.28
CA ALA A 85 5.31 22.24 12.46
C ALA A 85 5.09 22.57 13.95
N GLU A 86 4.82 21.54 14.77
CA GLU A 86 4.69 21.67 16.23
C GLU A 86 5.99 22.18 16.86
N ASN A 87 7.13 21.63 16.43
CA ASN A 87 8.43 22.06 16.90
C ASN A 87 8.68 23.53 16.54
N ALA A 88 8.46 23.94 15.28
CA ALA A 88 8.64 25.32 14.86
C ALA A 88 7.73 26.30 15.61
N PHE A 89 6.46 25.93 15.82
CA PHE A 89 5.52 26.74 16.58
C PHE A 89 6.00 26.93 18.02
N PHE A 90 6.44 25.86 18.68
CA PHE A 90 6.99 25.91 20.03
C PHE A 90 8.25 26.78 20.11
N TRP A 91 9.20 26.59 19.20
CA TRP A 91 10.44 27.39 19.18
C TRP A 91 10.15 28.88 19.06
N ASN A 92 9.15 29.27 18.26
CA ASN A 92 8.74 30.66 18.10
C ASN A 92 8.22 31.31 19.40
N GLN A 93 7.69 30.53 20.35
CA GLN A 93 7.21 31.02 21.64
C GLN A 93 8.33 31.24 22.67
N LEU A 94 9.51 30.65 22.44
CA LEU A 94 10.65 30.79 23.32
C LEU A 94 11.41 32.08 23.07
N SER A 95 11.83 32.73 24.16
CA SER A 95 12.78 33.84 24.09
C SER A 95 14.18 33.37 23.68
N GLU A 96 14.98 34.26 23.13
CA GLU A 96 16.34 33.94 22.67
C GLU A 96 17.21 33.33 23.78
N SER A 97 17.13 33.87 25.00
CA SER A 97 17.86 33.34 26.17
C SER A 97 17.41 31.94 26.58
N GLN A 98 16.12 31.62 26.45
CA GLN A 98 15.61 30.27 26.70
C GLN A 98 16.13 29.30 25.63
N ARG A 99 16.16 29.71 24.36
CA ARG A 99 16.69 28.89 23.27
C ARG A 99 18.17 28.57 23.45
N GLU A 100 18.99 29.56 23.79
CA GLU A 100 20.41 29.35 24.09
C GLU A 100 20.61 28.40 25.29
N THR A 101 19.76 28.54 26.31
CA THR A 101 19.82 27.66 27.49
C THR A 101 19.50 26.21 27.10
N LEU A 102 18.47 25.98 26.28
CA LEU A 102 18.09 24.65 25.81
C LEU A 102 19.16 24.05 24.90
N ASP A 103 19.74 24.85 23.99
CA ASP A 103 20.81 24.41 23.09
C ASP A 103 22.07 24.00 23.87
N LYS A 104 22.44 24.77 24.90
CA LYS A 104 23.54 24.44 25.81
C LYS A 104 23.38 23.07 26.49
N PHE A 105 22.15 22.63 26.73
CA PHE A 105 21.86 21.31 27.33
C PHE A 105 21.49 20.24 26.29
N GLY A 106 21.60 20.55 25.00
CA GLY A 106 21.33 19.64 23.89
C GLY A 106 19.85 19.28 23.74
N ILE A 107 18.95 20.22 24.00
CA ILE A 107 17.50 20.08 23.79
C ILE A 107 17.14 20.86 22.52
N GLN A 108 16.87 20.15 21.43
CA GLN A 108 16.65 20.71 20.09
C GLN A 108 15.23 20.51 19.57
N THR A 109 14.44 19.66 20.23
CA THR A 109 13.05 19.43 19.86
C THR A 109 12.12 19.62 21.04
N PHE A 110 10.87 19.97 20.73
CA PHE A 110 9.79 20.04 21.71
C PHE A 110 9.60 18.69 22.44
N GLU A 111 9.69 17.57 21.70
CA GLU A 111 9.60 16.22 22.28
C GLU A 111 10.70 15.96 23.33
N GLN A 112 11.95 16.36 23.06
CA GLN A 112 13.05 16.25 24.02
C GLN A 112 12.85 17.13 25.26
N LEU A 113 12.22 18.30 25.09
CA LEU A 113 11.88 19.16 26.21
C LEU A 113 10.80 18.53 27.09
N VAL A 114 9.74 18.00 26.47
CA VAL A 114 8.65 17.29 27.18
C VAL A 114 9.21 16.08 27.92
N GLU A 115 10.06 15.30 27.28
CA GLU A 115 10.75 14.17 27.92
C GLU A 115 11.57 14.61 29.12
N ALA A 116 12.40 15.65 28.97
CA ALA A 116 13.21 16.19 30.06
C ALA A 116 12.36 16.80 31.19
N SER A 117 11.19 17.36 30.89
CA SER A 117 10.24 17.86 31.90
C SER A 117 9.58 16.70 32.64
N ASN A 118 9.10 15.67 31.93
CA ASN A 118 8.51 14.49 32.53
C ASN A 118 9.51 13.71 33.39
N ASP A 119 10.78 13.64 32.97
CA ASP A 119 11.86 13.07 33.76
C ASP A 119 12.14 13.90 35.02
N ALA A 120 12.02 15.23 34.95
CA ALA A 120 12.11 16.10 36.11
C ALA A 120 10.97 15.80 37.09
N ASP A 121 9.73 15.72 36.61
CA ASP A 121 8.55 15.38 37.41
C ASP A 121 8.69 14.01 38.06
N ARG A 122 9.11 12.99 37.30
CA ARG A 122 9.35 11.65 37.83
C ARG A 122 10.39 11.69 38.93
N THR A 123 11.50 12.39 38.72
CA THR A 123 12.58 12.50 39.71
C THR A 123 12.11 13.19 40.99
N MET A 124 11.27 14.23 40.89
CA MET A 124 10.70 14.91 42.06
C MET A 124 9.66 14.06 42.81
N ASN A 125 8.96 13.16 42.09
CA ASN A 125 7.95 12.26 42.65
C ASN A 125 8.52 10.92 43.15
N GLU A 126 9.81 10.65 42.94
CA GLU A 126 10.50 9.46 43.42
C GLU A 126 11.34 9.79 44.66
N SER A 127 11.31 8.93 45.67
CA SER A 127 12.15 9.06 46.87
C SER A 127 13.62 9.15 46.44
N PRO A 128 14.39 10.18 46.85
CA PRO A 128 14.25 10.99 48.07
C PRO A 128 13.41 12.29 47.94
N TYR A 129 12.52 12.41 46.96
CA TYR A 129 11.68 13.59 46.71
C TYR A 129 12.49 14.89 46.62
N PRO A 130 13.50 14.95 45.74
CA PRO A 130 14.31 16.15 45.57
C PRO A 130 13.44 17.32 45.14
N THR A 131 13.76 18.51 45.67
CA THR A 131 13.15 19.76 45.21
C THR A 131 13.66 20.12 43.81
N SER A 132 12.93 20.95 43.08
CA SER A 132 13.33 21.40 41.73
C SER A 132 14.74 22.02 41.67
N ALA A 133 15.21 22.62 42.76
CA ALA A 133 16.55 23.18 42.89
C ALA A 133 17.66 22.12 42.91
N GLN A 134 17.36 20.91 43.41
CA GLN A 134 18.27 19.77 43.54
C GLN A 134 18.32 18.90 42.28
N LEU A 135 17.45 19.17 41.30
CA LEU A 135 17.49 18.49 40.01
C LEU A 135 18.76 18.83 39.23
N ARG A 136 19.14 17.91 38.33
CA ARG A 136 20.22 18.15 37.36
C ARG A 136 19.93 19.44 36.58
N PRO A 137 20.93 20.29 36.28
CA PRO A 137 20.72 21.57 35.61
C PRO A 137 19.88 21.45 34.33
N ARG A 138 20.15 20.43 33.50
CA ARG A 138 19.36 20.13 32.30
C ARG A 138 17.86 19.97 32.61
N LEU A 139 17.51 19.11 33.56
CA LEU A 139 16.12 18.82 33.93
C LEU A 139 15.45 20.05 34.56
N ARG A 140 16.18 20.76 35.43
CA ARG A 140 15.68 21.97 36.09
C ARG A 140 15.33 23.07 35.09
N HIS A 141 16.22 23.35 34.15
CA HIS A 141 15.99 24.38 33.13
C HIS A 141 14.90 23.95 32.15
N ALA A 142 14.89 22.69 31.72
CA ALA A 142 13.84 22.12 30.88
C ALA A 142 12.45 22.26 31.52
N HIS A 143 12.30 21.77 32.75
CA HIS A 143 11.04 21.82 33.50
C HIS A 143 10.53 23.26 33.68
N ARG A 144 11.42 24.19 34.07
CA ARG A 144 11.05 25.59 34.24
C ARG A 144 10.57 26.23 32.95
N ILE A 145 11.32 26.05 31.85
CA ILE A 145 10.98 26.64 30.55
C ILE A 145 9.66 26.03 30.04
N TYR A 146 9.48 24.72 30.19
CA TYR A 146 8.25 24.04 29.81
C TYR A 146 7.03 24.57 30.56
N GLU A 147 7.11 24.74 31.89
CA GLU A 147 6.03 25.34 32.67
C GLU A 147 5.73 26.79 32.25
N GLU A 148 6.77 27.60 32.03
CA GLU A 148 6.62 29.00 31.60
C GLU A 148 5.86 29.07 30.27
N VAL A 149 6.25 28.27 29.27
CA VAL A 149 5.58 28.24 27.96
C VAL A 149 4.16 27.70 28.05
N MET A 150 3.92 26.64 28.84
CA MET A 150 2.56 26.12 28.99
C MET A 150 1.63 27.13 29.65
N LYS A 151 2.12 27.91 30.62
CA LYS A 151 1.37 29.02 31.23
C LYS A 151 1.05 30.12 30.21
N THR A 152 2.00 30.51 29.36
CA THR A 152 1.72 31.53 28.32
C THR A 152 0.70 31.04 27.30
N MET A 153 0.84 29.81 26.80
CA MET A 153 -0.08 29.21 25.84
C MET A 153 -1.51 29.05 26.39
N GLN A 154 -1.67 28.77 27.69
CA GLN A 154 -2.97 28.72 28.35
C GLN A 154 -3.59 30.11 28.49
N SER A 155 -2.78 31.14 28.74
CA SER A 155 -3.26 32.52 28.88
C SER A 155 -3.71 33.14 27.54
N GLU A 156 -3.04 32.83 26.43
CA GLU A 156 -3.42 33.34 25.10
C GLU A 156 -4.72 32.71 24.56
N ARG A 157 -5.05 31.48 24.96
CA ARG A 157 -6.33 30.85 24.63
C ARG A 157 -7.54 31.47 25.35
N PHE A 158 -7.32 32.39 26.29
CA PHE A 158 -8.34 33.01 27.13
C PHE A 158 -8.44 34.53 26.91
N VAL A 159 -8.42 34.98 25.66
CA VAL A 159 -8.88 36.34 25.30
C VAL A 159 -10.22 36.20 24.58
N PRO A 160 -11.37 36.42 25.24
CA PRO A 160 -12.61 36.65 24.50
C PRO A 160 -12.44 37.96 23.71
N GLU A 161 -12.33 37.84 22.38
CA GLU A 161 -12.33 38.94 21.41
C GLU A 161 -13.70 39.66 21.37
N GLY A 162 -14.11 40.26 22.48
CA GLY A 162 -15.45 40.84 22.62
C GLY A 162 -15.57 42.08 23.51
N LEU A 163 -14.46 42.69 23.95
CA LEU A 163 -14.48 43.99 24.65
C LEU A 163 -13.26 44.83 24.26
N ARG A 164 -13.28 45.43 23.06
CA ARG A 164 -12.67 46.72 22.76
C ARG A 164 -13.54 47.48 21.79
#